data_AF-A0A2N9DXG3-F1
#
_entry.id   AF-A0A2N9DXG3-F1
#
_cell.length_a   1.000
_cell.length_b   1.000
_cell.length_c   1.000
_cell.angle_alpha   90.00
_cell.angle_beta   90.00
_cell.angle_gamma   90.00
#
_symmetry.space_group_name_H-M   'P 1'
#
loop_
_entity.id
_entity.type
_entity.pdbx_description
1 polymer ?
#
loop_
_entity_poly.entity_id
_entity_poly.type
_entity_poly.pdbx_seq_one_letter_code
_entity_poly.pdbx_strand_id
1 'polypeptide(L)'
;MKFTILTSSVLAGATLLSILAPTATFAATDGTAAGNGGTELPQTDKTEVGISFGDNTHNANTGYLRLQMVPHVLDFGNHQLLDAAYPTFSADGTNDGKTANDRHPNYDNGDANMTATLNTSDTKLDKVNGDVWATVVDKQVTRDNVDANNTAASGTWTLSVKADNGLAAVSTSGARSTTDVVDGASLSFANTASAQTSDVFGLTSEAQDATWATDLANAATTEVVKPVSTVNDATLSLMNDGSGNEATVAVAQDGEGQGADVFGWKKSDVKLTMPKAAAVSNAVYKANLTWTLSATVA
;
A
#
# COMPACT_ATOMS: atom_id res chain seq x y z
N MET A 1 82.89 -25.12 -23.41
CA MET A 1 82.12 -26.34 -23.07
C MET A 1 80.64 -26.01 -23.11
N LYS A 2 79.82 -26.98 -23.52
CA LYS A 2 78.36 -26.98 -23.71
C LYS A 2 77.60 -26.51 -22.45
N PHE A 3 76.44 -25.86 -22.60
CA PHE A 3 75.10 -26.48 -22.42
C PHE A 3 73.97 -25.45 -22.57
N THR A 4 72.99 -25.82 -23.39
CA THR A 4 71.64 -25.24 -23.56
C THR A 4 70.70 -25.81 -22.50
N ILE A 5 69.80 -25.01 -21.90
CA ILE A 5 68.47 -25.46 -21.42
C ILE A 5 67.42 -24.36 -21.65
N LEU A 6 66.29 -24.79 -22.21
CA LEU A 6 65.04 -24.09 -22.57
C LEU A 6 64.07 -23.93 -21.38
N THR A 7 62.93 -23.26 -21.67
CA THR A 7 61.60 -23.25 -20.98
C THR A 7 61.42 -22.14 -19.93
N SER A 8 60.35 -21.32 -19.87
CA SER A 8 59.00 -21.37 -20.46
C SER A 8 58.30 -19.99 -20.28
N SER A 9 57.43 -19.62 -21.23
CA SER A 9 56.11 -18.92 -21.14
C SER A 9 55.74 -18.15 -19.85
N VAL A 10 55.17 -16.93 -19.86
CA VAL A 10 53.79 -16.51 -20.20
C VAL A 10 53.76 -14.96 -20.02
N LEU A 11 53.51 -14.13 -21.04
CA LEU A 11 52.22 -13.57 -21.51
C LEU A 11 51.52 -12.55 -20.57
N ALA A 12 51.04 -11.46 -21.21
CA ALA A 12 50.09 -10.43 -20.78
C ALA A 12 50.66 -9.38 -19.80
N GLY A 13 50.98 -8.14 -20.21
CA GLY A 13 50.19 -7.29 -21.11
C GLY A 13 48.97 -6.77 -20.34
N ALA A 14 49.20 -5.84 -19.41
CA ALA A 14 48.14 -5.19 -18.66
C ALA A 14 47.32 -4.30 -19.61
N THR A 15 46.23 -4.85 -20.14
CA THR A 15 45.14 -4.07 -20.70
C THR A 15 44.47 -3.29 -19.56
N LEU A 16 44.61 -1.97 -19.60
CA LEU A 16 43.77 -1.05 -18.84
C LEU A 16 42.32 -1.24 -19.31
N LEU A 17 41.57 -2.08 -18.59
CA LEU A 17 40.11 -2.03 -18.63
C LEU A 17 39.68 -0.74 -17.93
N SER A 18 39.36 0.26 -18.74
CA SER A 18 38.52 1.38 -18.32
C SER A 18 37.14 0.81 -17.96
N ILE A 19 36.95 0.50 -16.69
CA ILE A 19 35.63 0.24 -16.12
C ILE A 19 34.90 1.58 -16.16
N LEU A 20 34.09 1.81 -17.20
CA LEU A 20 32.95 2.70 -17.05
C LEU A 20 32.07 2.02 -16.00
N ALA A 21 32.07 2.57 -14.79
CA ALA A 21 31.06 2.22 -13.82
C ALA A 21 29.70 2.49 -14.47
N PRO A 22 28.72 1.56 -14.37
CA PRO A 22 27.36 1.88 -14.77
C PRO A 22 26.94 3.12 -13.99
N THR A 23 26.54 4.17 -14.71
CA THR A 23 25.85 5.31 -14.11
C THR A 23 24.54 4.79 -13.56
N ALA A 24 24.46 4.65 -12.24
CA ALA A 24 23.19 4.36 -11.57
C ALA A 24 22.21 5.49 -11.91
N THR A 25 21.13 5.15 -12.61
CA THR A 25 19.98 6.03 -12.83
C THR A 25 18.93 5.66 -11.79
N PHE A 26 18.69 6.54 -10.83
CA PHE A 26 17.72 6.35 -9.74
C PHE A 26 16.33 6.79 -10.18
N ALA A 27 15.26 6.09 -9.78
CA ALA A 27 13.87 6.50 -9.99
C ALA A 27 13.58 7.90 -9.38
N ALA A 28 13.05 8.83 -10.18
CA ALA A 28 12.67 10.17 -9.74
C ALA A 28 11.36 10.61 -10.44
N THR A 29 10.46 11.33 -9.74
CA THR A 29 9.25 11.93 -10.31
C THR A 29 8.97 13.26 -9.60
N ASP A 30 8.87 14.37 -10.34
CA ASP A 30 8.80 15.74 -9.81
C ASP A 30 7.48 16.12 -9.09
N GLY A 31 6.56 15.16 -8.96
CA GLY A 31 5.28 15.31 -8.28
C GLY A 31 4.20 15.97 -9.11
N THR A 32 4.52 16.73 -10.16
CA THR A 32 3.56 17.51 -10.95
C THR A 32 2.66 16.63 -11.80
N ALA A 33 1.49 17.15 -12.21
CA ALA A 33 0.60 16.46 -13.15
C ALA A 33 1.31 16.05 -14.47
N ALA A 34 2.23 16.89 -14.96
CA ALA A 34 3.00 16.62 -16.18
C ALA A 34 4.13 15.59 -15.95
N GLY A 35 4.83 15.66 -14.81
CA GLY A 35 5.87 14.70 -14.45
C GLY A 35 5.31 13.31 -14.12
N ASN A 36 4.12 13.27 -13.51
CA ASN A 36 3.40 12.03 -13.20
C ASN A 36 2.56 11.49 -14.38
N GLY A 37 2.36 12.28 -15.45
CA GLY A 37 1.56 11.87 -16.61
C GLY A 37 0.05 11.79 -16.33
N GLY A 38 -0.46 12.58 -15.39
CA GLY A 38 -1.82 12.45 -14.86
C GLY A 38 -2.09 13.39 -13.68
N THR A 39 -2.64 12.86 -12.60
CA THR A 39 -2.95 13.64 -11.38
C THR A 39 -1.66 13.94 -10.58
N GLU A 40 -1.49 15.19 -10.13
CA GLU A 40 -0.36 15.64 -9.28
C GLU A 40 -0.33 14.91 -7.92
N LEU A 41 0.87 14.65 -7.38
CA LEU A 41 1.08 14.06 -6.07
C LEU A 41 1.11 15.16 -4.98
N PRO A 42 0.54 14.93 -3.78
CA PRO A 42 -0.16 13.72 -3.32
C PRO A 42 -1.63 13.67 -3.79
N GLN A 43 -2.22 12.47 -3.85
CA GLN A 43 -3.57 12.23 -4.38
C GLN A 43 -4.55 11.68 -3.30
N THR A 44 -5.88 11.95 -3.39
CA THR A 44 -6.95 11.57 -2.41
C THR A 44 -8.33 11.31 -3.10
N ASP A 45 -9.27 10.47 -2.57
CA ASP A 45 -10.53 10.06 -3.31
C ASP A 45 -11.85 9.72 -2.49
N LYS A 46 -13.06 9.58 -3.15
CA LYS A 46 -14.45 9.22 -2.64
C LYS A 46 -15.45 8.56 -3.69
N THR A 47 -16.58 7.92 -3.27
CA THR A 47 -17.46 6.94 -4.04
C THR A 47 -18.97 7.26 -4.34
N GLU A 48 -19.59 6.69 -5.43
CA GLU A 48 -21.06 6.48 -5.75
C GLU A 48 -21.37 5.14 -6.55
N VAL A 49 -22.66 4.73 -6.73
CA VAL A 49 -23.21 3.31 -6.74
C VAL A 49 -23.32 2.49 -8.07
N GLY A 50 -23.04 1.17 -8.00
CA GLY A 50 -23.30 0.08 -8.99
C GLY A 50 -23.24 -1.36 -8.37
N ILE A 51 -23.37 -2.46 -9.13
CA ILE A 51 -23.20 -3.87 -8.65
C ILE A 51 -21.79 -4.40 -8.99
N SER A 52 -21.06 -4.94 -7.99
CA SER A 52 -19.72 -5.54 -8.16
C SER A 52 -19.59 -6.86 -7.39
N PHE A 53 -18.65 -7.71 -7.81
CA PHE A 53 -18.15 -8.85 -7.05
C PHE A 53 -16.70 -8.53 -6.67
N GLY A 54 -16.41 -8.36 -5.38
CA GLY A 54 -15.18 -7.68 -4.91
C GLY A 54 -15.34 -6.16 -4.85
N ASP A 55 -14.43 -5.48 -4.15
CA ASP A 55 -14.34 -4.01 -4.19
C ASP A 55 -13.49 -3.61 -5.41
N ASN A 56 -14.19 -3.17 -6.47
CA ASN A 56 -13.60 -2.70 -7.72
C ASN A 56 -13.69 -1.17 -7.83
N THR A 57 -13.95 -0.48 -6.71
CA THR A 57 -13.84 0.96 -6.68
C THR A 57 -12.36 1.29 -6.61
N HIS A 58 -11.78 1.69 -7.73
CA HIS A 58 -10.39 2.16 -7.76
C HIS A 58 -10.36 3.61 -7.32
N ASN A 59 -9.20 4.07 -6.86
CA ASN A 59 -9.06 5.50 -6.71
C ASN A 59 -8.92 6.19 -8.09
N ALA A 60 -9.29 7.47 -8.20
CA ALA A 60 -9.21 8.26 -9.43
C ALA A 60 -7.77 8.62 -9.86
N ASN A 61 -6.78 7.97 -9.26
CA ASN A 61 -5.37 8.27 -9.44
C ASN A 61 -4.88 7.75 -10.79
N THR A 62 -4.05 8.55 -11.44
CA THR A 62 -3.44 8.20 -12.72
C THR A 62 -1.94 8.46 -12.67
N GLY A 63 -1.19 7.80 -13.57
CA GLY A 63 0.23 8.05 -13.75
C GLY A 63 1.08 6.79 -13.81
N TYR A 64 2.39 7.01 -13.97
CA TYR A 64 3.39 5.93 -14.02
C TYR A 64 3.58 5.28 -12.65
N LEU A 65 3.70 6.08 -11.59
CA LEU A 65 3.71 5.59 -10.21
C LEU A 65 2.45 6.10 -9.52
N ARG A 66 1.61 5.19 -9.03
CA ARG A 66 0.36 5.58 -8.38
C ARG A 66 -0.08 4.63 -7.28
N LEU A 67 -0.71 5.19 -6.26
CA LEU A 67 -1.50 4.46 -5.30
C LEU A 67 -2.80 4.11 -6.01
N GLN A 68 -3.11 2.84 -6.21
CA GLN A 68 -4.26 2.40 -7.02
C GLN A 68 -5.46 1.97 -6.18
N MET A 69 -5.22 1.36 -5.02
CA MET A 69 -6.26 0.89 -4.11
C MET A 69 -5.80 1.01 -2.67
N VAL A 70 -6.73 1.31 -1.77
CA VAL A 70 -6.56 1.23 -0.31
C VAL A 70 -7.85 0.74 0.32
N PRO A 71 -7.84 0.21 1.56
CA PRO A 71 -9.06 -0.24 2.20
C PRO A 71 -10.03 0.94 2.41
N HIS A 72 -11.20 0.90 1.76
CA HIS A 72 -12.22 1.95 1.90
C HIS A 72 -12.94 1.93 3.24
N VAL A 73 -13.19 0.72 3.75
CA VAL A 73 -13.88 0.50 5.02
C VAL A 73 -13.13 -0.57 5.79
N LEU A 74 -12.78 -0.24 7.03
CA LEU A 74 -12.37 -1.21 8.05
C LEU A 74 -13.52 -1.32 9.04
N ASP A 75 -14.23 -2.44 8.98
CA ASP A 75 -15.44 -2.68 9.74
C ASP A 75 -15.14 -3.58 10.94
N PHE A 76 -15.19 -2.98 12.12
CA PHE A 76 -14.92 -3.64 13.40
C PHE A 76 -16.19 -4.20 14.05
N GLY A 77 -17.34 -4.19 13.37
CA GLY A 77 -18.59 -4.79 13.85
C GLY A 77 -19.38 -3.93 14.82
N ASN A 78 -20.55 -4.44 15.22
CA ASN A 78 -21.43 -3.86 16.23
C ASN A 78 -21.38 -4.69 17.50
N HIS A 79 -21.11 -4.03 18.62
CA HIS A 79 -20.84 -4.68 19.91
C HIS A 79 -21.79 -4.20 21.00
N GLN A 80 -22.09 -5.05 21.96
CA GLN A 80 -23.00 -4.72 23.05
C GLN A 80 -22.43 -3.64 24.00
N LEU A 81 -21.14 -3.71 24.32
CA LEU A 81 -20.46 -2.76 25.21
C LEU A 81 -18.96 -2.70 24.95
N LEU A 82 -18.29 -1.68 25.48
CA LEU A 82 -16.83 -1.64 25.59
C LEU A 82 -16.41 -2.27 26.94
N ASP A 83 -15.81 -3.46 26.90
CA ASP A 83 -15.24 -4.12 28.08
C ASP A 83 -13.75 -3.79 28.20
N ALA A 84 -13.35 -3.13 29.30
CA ALA A 84 -11.95 -2.78 29.55
C ALA A 84 -11.01 -4.00 29.65
N ALA A 85 -11.54 -5.20 29.94
CA ALA A 85 -10.78 -6.45 29.94
C ALA A 85 -10.53 -6.98 28.51
N TYR A 86 -11.38 -6.63 27.56
CA TYR A 86 -11.33 -7.08 26.16
C TYR A 86 -11.50 -5.88 25.20
N PRO A 87 -10.56 -4.92 25.19
CA PRO A 87 -10.73 -3.65 24.47
C PRO A 87 -10.39 -3.72 22.98
N THR A 88 -10.10 -4.90 22.44
CA THR A 88 -9.59 -5.09 21.09
C THR A 88 -10.66 -5.72 20.20
N PHE A 89 -10.77 -5.20 18.98
CA PHE A 89 -11.74 -5.60 17.97
C PHE A 89 -11.00 -5.79 16.64
N SER A 90 -11.38 -6.78 15.85
CA SER A 90 -10.78 -7.05 14.54
C SER A 90 -11.70 -6.64 13.39
N ALA A 91 -11.11 -6.38 12.23
CA ALA A 91 -11.83 -5.92 11.04
C ALA A 91 -12.71 -7.01 10.37
N ASP A 92 -12.83 -8.19 11.01
CA ASP A 92 -13.84 -9.22 10.68
C ASP A 92 -15.15 -9.05 11.49
N GLY A 93 -15.21 -8.04 12.36
CA GLY A 93 -16.39 -7.72 13.14
C GLY A 93 -16.46 -8.37 14.53
N THR A 94 -15.35 -8.93 15.04
CA THR A 94 -15.34 -9.66 16.32
C THR A 94 -14.61 -8.92 17.44
N ASN A 95 -15.01 -9.16 18.69
CA ASN A 95 -14.32 -8.69 19.89
C ASN A 95 -13.34 -9.77 20.40
N ASP A 96 -12.05 -9.46 20.31
CA ASP A 96 -10.96 -10.35 20.72
C ASP A 96 -11.14 -10.82 22.17
N GLY A 97 -11.34 -12.13 22.34
CA GLY A 97 -11.49 -12.77 23.64
C GLY A 97 -12.88 -12.66 24.27
N LYS A 98 -13.87 -12.03 23.61
CA LYS A 98 -15.24 -11.91 24.13
C LYS A 98 -16.31 -11.91 23.03
N THR A 99 -16.41 -12.98 22.25
CA THR A 99 -17.38 -13.11 21.15
C THR A 99 -18.86 -12.99 21.57
N ALA A 100 -19.19 -13.24 22.84
CA ALA A 100 -20.54 -13.01 23.37
C ALA A 100 -20.93 -11.51 23.39
N ASN A 101 -19.98 -10.61 23.16
CA ASN A 101 -20.20 -9.17 23.02
C ASN A 101 -20.61 -8.77 21.59
N ASP A 102 -20.36 -9.64 20.60
CA ASP A 102 -20.62 -9.38 19.19
C ASP A 102 -22.14 -9.44 18.92
N ARG A 103 -22.70 -8.41 18.28
CA ARG A 103 -24.12 -8.38 17.88
C ARG A 103 -24.31 -8.55 16.38
N HIS A 104 -23.53 -7.81 15.61
CA HIS A 104 -23.52 -7.87 14.16
C HIS A 104 -22.08 -7.79 13.66
N PRO A 105 -21.74 -8.50 12.57
CA PRO A 105 -20.41 -8.41 11.97
C PRO A 105 -20.10 -7.04 11.34
N ASN A 106 -21.12 -6.17 11.24
CA ASN A 106 -21.04 -4.83 10.67
C ASN A 106 -21.45 -3.74 11.67
N TYR A 107 -20.68 -2.65 11.75
CA TYR A 107 -20.93 -1.52 12.64
C TYR A 107 -22.32 -0.86 12.46
N ASP A 108 -22.94 -1.00 11.28
CA ASP A 108 -24.24 -0.46 10.89
C ASP A 108 -25.39 -1.48 10.98
N ASN A 109 -25.21 -2.53 11.82
CA ASN A 109 -26.20 -3.58 12.09
C ASN A 109 -26.55 -4.48 10.90
N GLY A 110 -25.69 -4.54 9.89
CA GLY A 110 -25.83 -5.48 8.77
C GLY A 110 -25.36 -6.89 9.13
N ASP A 111 -25.86 -7.89 8.39
CA ASP A 111 -25.48 -9.31 8.59
C ASP A 111 -24.18 -9.71 7.87
N ALA A 112 -23.55 -8.77 7.16
CA ALA A 112 -22.28 -8.99 6.46
C ALA A 112 -21.29 -7.86 6.78
N ASN A 113 -20.06 -8.26 7.15
CA ASN A 113 -18.95 -7.35 7.39
C ASN A 113 -18.57 -6.58 6.11
N MET A 114 -18.38 -5.27 6.22
CA MET A 114 -18.11 -4.37 5.10
C MET A 114 -16.64 -4.23 4.72
N THR A 115 -15.71 -4.82 5.49
CA THR A 115 -14.30 -4.80 5.13
C THR A 115 -14.09 -5.58 3.84
N ALA A 116 -13.72 -4.90 2.76
CA ALA A 116 -13.44 -5.53 1.49
C ALA A 116 -12.15 -6.37 1.54
N THR A 117 -12.12 -7.42 0.73
CA THR A 117 -10.93 -8.26 0.55
C THR A 117 -10.64 -8.48 -0.93
N LEU A 118 -9.35 -8.63 -1.26
CA LEU A 118 -8.92 -8.85 -2.62
C LEU A 118 -9.54 -10.15 -3.11
N ASN A 119 -10.18 -10.09 -4.27
CA ASN A 119 -10.69 -11.26 -4.95
C ASN A 119 -10.05 -11.32 -6.33
N THR A 120 -9.06 -12.20 -6.49
CA THR A 120 -8.32 -12.34 -7.73
C THR A 120 -8.11 -13.81 -8.09
N SER A 121 -7.98 -14.07 -9.39
CA SER A 121 -7.56 -15.37 -9.93
C SER A 121 -6.08 -15.39 -10.34
N ASP A 122 -5.35 -14.30 -10.16
CA ASP A 122 -3.91 -14.24 -10.43
C ASP A 122 -3.14 -15.01 -9.35
N THR A 123 -2.54 -16.14 -9.75
CA THR A 123 -1.79 -17.01 -8.84
C THR A 123 -0.52 -16.37 -8.30
N LYS A 124 -0.01 -15.29 -8.91
CA LYS A 124 1.08 -14.49 -8.33
C LYS A 124 0.66 -13.77 -7.05
N LEU A 125 -0.64 -13.56 -6.86
CA LEU A 125 -1.25 -12.85 -5.74
C LEU A 125 -1.86 -13.79 -4.69
N ASP A 126 -1.64 -15.11 -4.79
CA ASP A 126 -2.20 -16.10 -3.86
C ASP A 126 -1.89 -15.81 -2.37
N LYS A 127 -0.76 -15.15 -2.09
CA LYS A 127 -0.36 -14.79 -0.72
C LYS A 127 -1.22 -13.71 -0.07
N VAL A 128 -1.92 -12.91 -0.87
CA VAL A 128 -2.73 -11.76 -0.44
C VAL A 128 -4.18 -11.86 -0.93
N ASN A 129 -4.54 -12.98 -1.57
CA ASN A 129 -5.90 -13.24 -2.02
C ASN A 129 -6.80 -13.53 -0.81
N GLY A 130 -7.94 -12.85 -0.72
CA GLY A 130 -8.82 -12.88 0.44
C GLY A 130 -8.39 -11.96 1.60
N ASP A 131 -7.33 -11.18 1.43
CA ASP A 131 -6.88 -10.21 2.42
C ASP A 131 -7.43 -8.80 2.14
N VAL A 132 -7.56 -8.00 3.19
CA VAL A 132 -7.72 -6.53 3.09
C VAL A 132 -6.44 -5.99 2.46
N TRP A 133 -6.52 -5.07 1.49
CA TRP A 133 -5.33 -4.75 0.69
C TRP A 133 -5.17 -3.29 0.31
N ALA A 134 -3.92 -2.92 0.03
CA ALA A 134 -3.55 -1.73 -0.70
C ALA A 134 -2.70 -2.12 -1.92
N THR A 135 -2.81 -1.35 -3.00
CA THR A 135 -2.07 -1.60 -4.26
C THR A 135 -1.30 -0.36 -4.68
N VAL A 136 -0.01 -0.52 -4.96
CA VAL A 136 0.83 0.47 -5.64
C VAL A 136 1.12 -0.06 -7.05
N VAL A 137 0.96 0.79 -8.05
CA VAL A 137 1.30 0.49 -9.44
C VAL A 137 2.50 1.33 -9.85
N ASP A 138 3.58 0.67 -10.28
CA ASP A 138 4.79 1.27 -10.80
C ASP A 138 5.03 0.80 -12.24
N LYS A 139 4.86 1.74 -13.15
CA LYS A 139 5.06 1.63 -14.60
C LYS A 139 6.14 2.61 -15.07
N GLN A 140 7.04 3.05 -14.19
CA GLN A 140 8.01 4.11 -14.53
C GLN A 140 8.95 3.70 -15.67
N VAL A 141 9.24 2.41 -15.82
CA VAL A 141 10.04 1.86 -16.93
C VAL A 141 9.44 2.11 -18.32
N THR A 142 8.13 2.34 -18.43
CA THR A 142 7.47 2.64 -19.71
C THR A 142 7.32 4.12 -19.99
N ARG A 143 7.88 5.00 -19.14
CA ARG A 143 7.68 6.44 -19.32
C ARG A 143 8.40 6.97 -20.55
N ASP A 144 7.75 7.90 -21.23
CA ASP A 144 8.25 8.57 -22.43
C ASP A 144 8.83 9.96 -22.15
N ASN A 145 8.60 10.51 -20.95
CA ASN A 145 8.99 11.84 -20.52
C ASN A 145 10.30 11.86 -19.71
N VAL A 146 11.30 11.07 -20.12
CA VAL A 146 12.56 10.92 -19.38
C VAL A 146 13.39 12.22 -19.40
N ASP A 147 13.76 12.72 -18.22
CA ASP A 147 14.65 13.87 -18.03
C ASP A 147 15.51 13.75 -16.76
N ALA A 148 16.15 14.85 -16.33
CA ALA A 148 17.03 14.85 -15.16
C ALA A 148 16.29 14.62 -13.82
N ASN A 149 14.99 14.90 -13.77
CA ASN A 149 14.12 14.75 -12.60
C ASN A 149 13.16 13.56 -12.73
N ASN A 150 13.04 12.97 -13.93
CA ASN A 150 12.11 11.91 -14.28
C ASN A 150 12.86 10.77 -14.99
N THR A 151 13.28 9.74 -14.25
CA THR A 151 14.00 8.59 -14.83
C THR A 151 13.06 7.42 -15.15
N ALA A 152 13.43 6.59 -16.12
CA ALA A 152 12.72 5.36 -16.49
C ALA A 152 13.27 4.15 -15.72
N ALA A 153 13.25 4.23 -14.40
CA ALA A 153 13.61 3.16 -13.48
C ALA A 153 12.47 2.95 -12.47
N SER A 154 12.22 1.72 -12.05
CA SER A 154 11.22 1.43 -11.00
C SER A 154 11.76 1.66 -9.59
N GLY A 155 10.84 1.88 -8.65
CA GLY A 155 11.13 1.96 -7.23
C GLY A 155 11.32 3.37 -6.70
N THR A 156 12.09 3.49 -5.60
CA THR A 156 12.33 4.75 -4.86
C THR A 156 11.03 5.43 -4.39
N TRP A 157 10.11 4.62 -3.88
CA TRP A 157 8.84 5.09 -3.35
C TRP A 157 8.55 4.50 -1.98
N THR A 158 7.74 5.23 -1.21
CA THR A 158 7.30 4.85 0.13
C THR A 158 5.78 4.92 0.21
N LEU A 159 5.17 3.81 0.65
CA LEU A 159 3.77 3.74 1.04
C LEU A 159 3.66 3.91 2.55
N SER A 160 2.86 4.86 2.98
CA SER A 160 2.58 5.14 4.38
C SER A 160 1.09 5.34 4.63
N VAL A 161 0.70 5.23 5.90
CA VAL A 161 -0.67 5.49 6.36
C VAL A 161 -0.64 6.28 7.66
N LYS A 162 -1.58 7.20 7.82
CA LYS A 162 -1.76 8.02 9.01
C LYS A 162 -3.25 8.11 9.36
N ALA A 163 -3.55 8.22 10.65
CA ALA A 163 -4.88 8.62 11.10
C ALA A 163 -5.04 10.15 11.06
N ASP A 164 -6.07 10.65 10.39
CA ASP A 164 -6.34 12.09 10.30
C ASP A 164 -6.97 12.63 11.59
N ASN A 165 -7.68 11.76 12.31
CA ASN A 165 -8.43 12.10 13.50
C ASN A 165 -8.63 10.88 14.44
N GLY A 166 -9.10 11.17 15.64
CA GLY A 166 -9.55 10.20 16.63
C GLY A 166 -10.89 9.56 16.24
N LEU A 167 -11.35 8.60 17.02
CA LEU A 167 -12.70 8.09 16.87
C LEU A 167 -13.71 9.13 17.36
N ALA A 168 -14.76 9.37 16.60
CA ALA A 168 -15.87 10.23 17.00
C ALA A 168 -17.19 9.58 16.63
N ALA A 169 -18.20 9.74 17.50
CA ALA A 169 -19.57 9.34 17.18
C ALA A 169 -20.04 10.10 15.93
N VAL A 170 -20.74 9.42 15.02
CA VAL A 170 -21.31 10.02 13.81
C VAL A 170 -22.84 10.02 13.85
N SER A 171 -23.45 11.12 13.39
CA SER A 171 -24.90 11.20 13.22
C SER A 171 -25.37 10.36 12.03
N THR A 172 -26.69 10.20 11.90
CA THR A 172 -27.32 9.57 10.72
C THR A 172 -27.04 10.31 9.42
N SER A 173 -26.70 11.59 9.47
CA SER A 173 -26.27 12.40 8.32
C SER A 173 -24.76 12.32 8.05
N GLY A 174 -24.01 11.52 8.82
CA GLY A 174 -22.56 11.35 8.70
C GLY A 174 -21.73 12.46 9.36
N ALA A 175 -22.36 13.37 10.11
CA ALA A 175 -21.64 14.44 10.79
C ALA A 175 -20.91 13.89 12.03
N ARG A 176 -19.61 14.20 12.14
CA ARG A 176 -18.77 13.80 13.28
C ARG A 176 -19.08 14.64 14.51
N SER A 177 -19.17 14.01 15.66
CA SER A 177 -19.31 14.65 16.97
C SER A 177 -18.02 15.34 17.39
N THR A 178 -18.12 16.47 18.09
CA THR A 178 -16.99 17.18 18.70
C THR A 178 -16.90 16.97 20.22
N THR A 179 -17.89 16.31 20.82
CA THR A 179 -17.97 16.10 22.28
C THR A 179 -17.98 14.62 22.66
N ASP A 180 -18.36 13.74 21.74
CA ASP A 180 -18.38 12.29 21.91
C ASP A 180 -17.26 11.69 21.05
N VAL A 181 -16.06 11.76 21.62
CA VAL A 181 -14.80 11.44 20.95
C VAL A 181 -13.95 10.54 21.85
N VAL A 182 -13.18 9.66 21.21
CA VAL A 182 -12.23 8.77 21.88
C VAL A 182 -10.84 9.01 21.30
N ASP A 183 -9.98 9.61 22.11
CA ASP A 183 -8.55 9.78 21.82
C ASP A 183 -7.74 8.60 22.38
N GLY A 184 -6.62 8.29 21.73
CA GLY A 184 -5.66 7.29 22.18
C GLY A 184 -6.06 5.85 21.88
N ALA A 185 -7.11 5.64 21.07
CA ALA A 185 -7.32 4.34 20.44
C ALA A 185 -6.15 4.05 19.47
N SER A 186 -5.84 2.77 19.26
CA SER A 186 -4.80 2.36 18.32
C SER A 186 -5.35 1.44 17.24
N LEU A 187 -4.99 1.70 15.98
CA LEU A 187 -5.27 0.82 14.85
C LEU A 187 -3.97 0.16 14.41
N SER A 188 -3.92 -1.17 14.40
CA SER A 188 -2.76 -1.93 13.95
C SER A 188 -3.09 -2.76 12.71
N PHE A 189 -2.13 -2.81 11.80
CA PHE A 189 -2.07 -3.73 10.66
C PHE A 189 -0.86 -4.64 10.89
N ALA A 190 -1.10 -5.87 11.31
CA ALA A 190 -0.04 -6.84 11.65
C ALA A 190 0.16 -7.88 10.54
N ASN A 191 1.32 -8.54 10.55
CA ASN A 191 1.67 -9.59 9.60
C ASN A 191 1.51 -9.17 8.13
N THR A 192 1.94 -7.96 7.77
CA THR A 192 1.78 -7.43 6.42
C THR A 192 2.37 -8.41 5.38
N ALA A 193 1.50 -9.00 4.57
CA ALA A 193 1.90 -9.82 3.44
C ALA A 193 2.11 -8.95 2.20
N SER A 194 2.98 -9.38 1.29
CA SER A 194 3.13 -8.74 -0.01
C SER A 194 3.20 -9.75 -1.15
N ALA A 195 2.69 -9.33 -2.30
CA ALA A 195 2.78 -10.03 -3.56
C ALA A 195 2.88 -9.02 -4.70
N GLN A 196 3.38 -9.46 -5.85
CA GLN A 196 3.59 -8.60 -7.02
C GLN A 196 3.11 -9.31 -8.27
N THR A 197 2.45 -8.57 -9.15
CA THR A 197 2.10 -9.05 -10.50
C THR A 197 2.53 -8.08 -11.58
N SER A 198 2.81 -8.64 -12.76
CA SER A 198 3.05 -7.87 -13.98
C SER A 198 1.79 -7.78 -14.85
N ASP A 199 0.73 -8.51 -14.51
CA ASP A 199 -0.58 -8.39 -15.16
C ASP A 199 -1.38 -7.25 -14.53
N VAL A 200 -0.87 -6.02 -14.72
CA VAL A 200 -1.42 -4.82 -14.09
C VAL A 200 -2.88 -4.63 -14.52
N PHE A 201 -3.19 -4.74 -15.81
CA PHE A 201 -4.56 -4.61 -16.29
C PHE A 201 -5.49 -5.72 -15.77
N GLY A 202 -5.01 -6.97 -15.67
CA GLY A 202 -5.80 -8.06 -15.09
C GLY A 202 -6.18 -7.80 -13.63
N LEU A 203 -5.30 -7.15 -12.86
CA LEU A 203 -5.57 -6.75 -11.48
C LEU A 203 -6.47 -5.51 -11.37
N THR A 204 -6.16 -4.45 -12.11
CA THR A 204 -6.80 -3.13 -11.95
C THR A 204 -8.05 -2.97 -12.78
N SER A 205 -8.16 -3.66 -13.92
CA SER A 205 -9.19 -3.44 -14.94
C SER A 205 -9.30 -1.97 -15.41
N GLU A 206 -8.25 -1.15 -15.23
CA GLU A 206 -8.27 0.27 -15.57
C GLU A 206 -7.76 0.52 -16.99
N ALA A 207 -8.46 1.36 -17.75
CA ALA A 207 -8.09 1.66 -19.14
C ALA A 207 -6.64 2.18 -19.30
N GLN A 208 -6.11 2.88 -18.29
CA GLN A 208 -4.73 3.37 -18.27
C GLN A 208 -3.66 2.27 -18.16
N ASP A 209 -4.04 1.03 -17.89
CA ASP A 209 -3.11 -0.11 -17.83
C ASP A 209 -3.28 -1.08 -19.01
N ALA A 210 -4.27 -0.88 -19.87
CA ALA A 210 -4.60 -1.81 -20.94
C ALA A 210 -3.43 -2.06 -21.93
N THR A 211 -2.53 -1.09 -22.08
CA THR A 211 -1.37 -1.18 -22.96
C THR A 211 -0.08 -1.62 -22.26
N TRP A 212 -0.10 -1.77 -20.92
CA TRP A 212 1.10 -2.01 -20.10
C TRP A 212 1.99 -3.14 -20.63
N ALA A 213 1.42 -4.30 -20.98
CA ALA A 213 2.21 -5.43 -21.48
C ALA A 213 2.94 -5.11 -22.80
N THR A 214 2.31 -4.31 -23.67
CA THR A 214 2.91 -3.87 -24.93
C THR A 214 3.94 -2.76 -24.69
N ASP A 215 3.63 -1.81 -23.82
CA ASP A 215 4.52 -0.69 -23.48
C ASP A 215 5.79 -1.22 -22.82
N LEU A 216 5.66 -2.18 -21.89
CA LEU A 216 6.78 -2.83 -21.22
C LEU A 216 7.67 -3.59 -22.21
N ALA A 217 7.09 -4.27 -23.20
CA ALA A 217 7.86 -4.96 -24.23
C ALA A 217 8.66 -4.00 -25.14
N ASN A 218 8.22 -2.75 -25.23
CA ASN A 218 8.87 -1.69 -26.00
C ASN A 218 9.68 -0.71 -25.13
N ALA A 219 9.76 -0.94 -23.82
CA ALA A 219 10.43 -0.06 -22.90
C ALA A 219 11.93 0.07 -23.26
N ALA A 220 12.43 1.31 -23.24
CA ALA A 220 13.84 1.59 -23.51
C ALA A 220 14.77 1.01 -22.42
N THR A 221 14.24 0.83 -21.21
CA THR A 221 14.92 0.26 -20.06
C THR A 221 14.37 -1.15 -19.80
N THR A 222 15.26 -2.14 -19.72
CA THR A 222 14.92 -3.51 -19.31
C THR A 222 15.45 -3.75 -17.91
N GLU A 223 14.56 -3.95 -16.95
CA GLU A 223 14.91 -4.25 -15.56
C GLU A 223 14.57 -5.69 -15.20
N VAL A 224 15.36 -6.25 -14.28
CA VAL A 224 14.98 -7.52 -13.65
C VAL A 224 13.96 -7.20 -12.58
N VAL A 225 12.72 -7.61 -12.81
CA VAL A 225 11.62 -7.41 -11.85
C VAL A 225 12.02 -7.95 -10.49
N LYS A 226 12.05 -7.06 -9.50
CA LYS A 226 12.33 -7.39 -8.11
C LYS A 226 11.15 -6.97 -7.23
N PRO A 227 10.68 -7.84 -6.32
CA PRO A 227 9.62 -7.47 -5.39
C PRO A 227 10.13 -6.45 -4.37
N VAL A 228 9.19 -5.65 -3.84
CA VAL A 228 9.45 -4.73 -2.73
C VAL A 228 9.99 -5.49 -1.53
N SER A 229 11.20 -5.13 -1.09
CA SER A 229 11.92 -5.87 -0.05
C SER A 229 11.64 -5.39 1.37
N THR A 230 11.20 -4.15 1.53
CA THR A 230 10.92 -3.55 2.84
C THR A 230 9.41 -3.45 3.03
N VAL A 231 8.87 -4.34 3.87
CA VAL A 231 7.45 -4.40 4.24
C VAL A 231 7.36 -4.45 5.75
N ASN A 232 6.52 -3.58 6.33
CA ASN A 232 6.42 -3.41 7.77
C ASN A 232 4.97 -3.58 8.25
N ASP A 233 4.83 -3.98 9.50
CA ASP A 233 3.58 -3.82 10.24
C ASP A 233 3.38 -2.34 10.58
N ALA A 234 2.13 -1.89 10.59
CA ALA A 234 1.77 -0.51 10.88
C ALA A 234 0.96 -0.42 12.16
N THR A 235 1.21 0.60 12.98
CA THR A 235 0.37 0.93 14.14
C THR A 235 0.17 2.43 14.18
N LEU A 236 -1.09 2.85 14.28
CA LEU A 236 -1.52 4.24 14.25
C LEU A 236 -2.15 4.59 15.58
N SER A 237 -1.81 5.77 16.09
CA SER A 237 -2.51 6.40 17.20
C SER A 237 -3.63 7.29 16.65
N LEU A 238 -4.87 7.04 17.06
CA LEU A 238 -6.04 7.80 16.63
C LEU A 238 -6.24 8.98 17.59
N MET A 239 -5.92 10.18 17.13
CA MET A 239 -5.93 11.41 17.92
C MET A 239 -6.69 12.51 17.20
N ASN A 240 -7.64 13.17 17.87
CA ASN A 240 -8.49 14.21 17.26
C ASN A 240 -7.75 15.51 16.92
N ASP A 241 -6.61 15.77 17.55
CA ASP A 241 -5.76 16.92 17.22
C ASP A 241 -4.89 16.70 15.97
N GLY A 242 -5.02 15.54 15.31
CA GLY A 242 -4.23 15.18 14.13
C GLY A 242 -2.76 14.87 14.43
N SER A 243 -2.39 14.78 15.71
CA SER A 243 -1.03 14.41 16.17
C SER A 243 -0.74 12.90 16.05
N GLY A 244 -1.67 12.13 15.49
CA GLY A 244 -1.48 10.73 15.16
C GLY A 244 -0.20 10.53 14.34
N ASN A 245 0.48 9.42 14.61
CA ASN A 245 1.71 9.09 13.89
C ASN A 245 1.39 8.63 12.46
N GLU A 246 2.34 8.86 11.57
CA GLU A 246 2.41 8.19 10.27
C GLU A 246 3.20 6.89 10.44
N ALA A 247 2.74 5.82 9.80
CA ALA A 247 3.42 4.54 9.77
C ALA A 247 3.77 4.17 8.33
N THR A 248 5.03 3.83 8.10
CA THR A 248 5.51 3.29 6.82
C THR A 248 5.07 1.84 6.69
N VAL A 249 4.36 1.53 5.60
CA VAL A 249 3.90 0.17 5.28
C VAL A 249 4.91 -0.53 4.38
N ALA A 250 5.42 0.17 3.36
CA ALA A 250 6.36 -0.41 2.42
C ALA A 250 7.31 0.64 1.84
N VAL A 251 8.52 0.20 1.48
CA VAL A 251 9.52 1.02 0.77
C VAL A 251 10.09 0.19 -0.37
N ALA A 252 9.89 0.66 -1.60
CA ALA A 252 10.57 0.10 -2.77
C ALA A 252 11.93 0.78 -2.93
N GLN A 253 12.99 -0.02 -2.95
CA GLN A 253 14.32 0.45 -3.32
C GLN A 253 14.43 0.62 -4.84
N ASP A 254 15.53 1.19 -5.30
CA ASP A 254 15.84 1.29 -6.73
C ASP A 254 15.78 -0.07 -7.42
N GLY A 255 15.05 -0.15 -8.54
CA GLY A 255 14.79 -1.37 -9.30
C GLY A 255 13.81 -2.35 -8.65
N GLU A 256 13.12 -1.96 -7.57
CA GLU A 256 12.04 -2.74 -6.97
C GLU A 256 10.66 -2.22 -7.36
N GLY A 257 9.65 -3.09 -7.29
CA GLY A 257 8.24 -2.67 -7.37
C GLY A 257 7.66 -2.57 -8.78
N GLN A 258 8.41 -2.90 -9.83
CA GLN A 258 7.87 -2.84 -11.20
C GLN A 258 6.60 -3.70 -11.37
N GLY A 259 5.53 -3.07 -11.85
CA GLY A 259 4.22 -3.69 -12.05
C GLY A 259 3.21 -3.24 -10.99
N ALA A 260 2.45 -4.18 -10.43
CA ALA A 260 1.52 -3.92 -9.34
C ALA A 260 1.96 -4.68 -8.08
N ASP A 261 2.29 -3.94 -7.03
CA ASP A 261 2.60 -4.45 -5.71
C ASP A 261 1.36 -4.36 -4.82
N VAL A 262 1.00 -5.49 -4.22
CA VAL A 262 -0.17 -5.64 -3.36
C VAL A 262 0.29 -5.97 -1.96
N PHE A 263 -0.16 -5.17 -1.00
CA PHE A 263 0.07 -5.35 0.44
C PHE A 263 -1.21 -5.80 1.10
N GLY A 264 -1.19 -6.95 1.76
CA GLY A 264 -2.37 -7.64 2.28
C GLY A 264 -2.32 -7.88 3.78
N TRP A 265 -3.48 -7.81 4.42
CA TRP A 265 -3.72 -8.17 5.81
C TRP A 265 -4.98 -9.03 5.93
N LYS A 266 -4.89 -10.13 6.68
CA LYS A 266 -6.10 -10.83 7.10
C LYS A 266 -6.94 -9.90 7.94
N LYS A 267 -8.27 -10.01 7.83
CA LYS A 267 -9.19 -9.22 8.65
C LYS A 267 -8.92 -9.34 10.16
N SER A 268 -8.49 -10.52 10.61
CA SER A 268 -8.11 -10.78 12.01
C SER A 268 -6.81 -10.10 12.45
N ASP A 269 -5.95 -9.70 11.51
CA ASP A 269 -4.67 -9.03 11.78
C ASP A 269 -4.80 -7.50 11.73
N VAL A 270 -5.95 -6.97 11.30
CA VAL A 270 -6.30 -5.55 11.38
C VAL A 270 -7.12 -5.33 12.65
N LYS A 271 -6.55 -4.63 13.63
CA LYS A 271 -7.14 -4.51 14.98
C LYS A 271 -7.29 -3.08 15.44
N LEU A 272 -8.47 -2.76 15.96
CA LEU A 272 -8.75 -1.55 16.70
C LEU A 272 -8.71 -1.86 18.20
N THR A 273 -7.83 -1.19 18.94
CA THR A 273 -7.76 -1.31 20.40
C THR A 273 -8.18 0.00 21.06
N MET A 274 -9.21 -0.09 21.90
CA MET A 274 -9.77 1.04 22.63
C MET A 274 -8.99 1.31 23.92
N PRO A 275 -8.88 2.58 24.38
CA PRO A 275 -8.38 2.86 25.71
C PRO A 275 -9.28 2.23 26.77
N LYS A 276 -8.70 1.57 27.78
CA LYS A 276 -9.47 0.90 28.85
C LYS A 276 -10.37 1.83 29.66
N ALA A 277 -10.06 3.12 29.70
CA ALA A 277 -10.82 4.13 30.40
C ALA A 277 -11.75 4.94 29.48
N ALA A 278 -11.86 4.57 28.20
CA ALA A 278 -12.73 5.28 27.26
C ALA A 278 -14.19 5.14 27.69
N ALA A 279 -14.90 6.26 27.68
CA ALA A 279 -16.35 6.29 27.80
C ALA A 279 -16.94 6.33 26.41
N VAL A 280 -17.88 5.42 26.12
CA VAL A 280 -18.58 5.35 24.83
C VAL A 280 -20.09 5.46 25.07
N SER A 281 -20.78 6.12 24.15
CA SER A 281 -22.24 6.14 24.07
C SER A 281 -22.74 5.06 23.11
N ASN A 282 -24.06 4.87 23.04
CA ASN A 282 -24.66 4.01 22.03
C ASN A 282 -24.69 4.76 20.68
N ALA A 283 -23.60 4.67 19.93
CA ALA A 283 -23.39 5.36 18.66
C ALA A 283 -22.43 4.59 17.75
N VAL A 284 -22.40 4.97 16.46
CA VAL A 284 -21.36 4.52 15.52
C VAL A 284 -20.18 5.46 15.62
N TYR A 285 -18.98 4.92 15.87
CA TYR A 285 -17.74 5.67 15.91
C TYR A 285 -16.95 5.47 14.63
N LYS A 286 -16.43 6.55 14.05
CA LYS A 286 -15.60 6.49 12.83
C LYS A 286 -14.32 7.29 13.02
N ALA A 287 -13.27 6.94 12.28
CA ALA A 287 -12.06 7.71 12.10
C ALA A 287 -11.68 7.68 10.62
N ASN A 288 -10.90 8.66 10.17
CA ASN A 288 -10.42 8.73 8.79
C ASN A 288 -8.93 8.42 8.76
N LEU A 289 -8.51 7.72 7.71
CA LEU A 289 -7.12 7.41 7.44
C LEU A 289 -6.73 8.03 6.10
N THR A 290 -5.52 8.58 6.04
CA THR A 290 -4.88 8.99 4.80
C THR A 290 -3.75 8.02 4.50
N TRP A 291 -3.80 7.43 3.31
CA TRP A 291 -2.70 6.67 2.74
C TRP A 291 -1.91 7.57 1.81
N THR A 292 -0.59 7.52 1.87
CA THR A 292 0.29 8.36 1.07
C THR A 292 1.32 7.51 0.37
N LEU A 293 1.32 7.59 -0.95
CA LEU A 293 2.44 7.17 -1.79
C LEU A 293 3.30 8.40 -2.07
N SER A 294 4.59 8.30 -1.74
CA SER A 294 5.58 9.35 -1.97
C SER A 294 6.76 8.79 -2.75
N ALA A 295 7.36 9.61 -3.59
CA ALA A 295 8.63 9.31 -4.25
C ALA A 295 9.62 10.43 -3.94
N THR A 296 10.88 10.08 -3.72
CA THR A 296 11.93 11.08 -3.50
C THR A 296 12.56 11.39 -4.85
N VAL A 297 12.60 12.65 -5.25
CA VAL A 297 13.42 13.09 -6.38
C VAL A 297 14.88 13.02 -5.91
N ALA A 298 15.72 12.25 -6.61
CA ALA A 298 17.16 12.21 -6.36
C ALA A 298 17.84 13.54 -6.75
#